data_AF-A0AB32TYX0-F1
#
_entry.id   AF-A0AB32TYX0-F1
#
_cell.length_a   1.000
_cell.length_b   1.000
_cell.length_c   1.000
_cell.angle_alpha   90.00
_cell.angle_beta   90.00
_cell.angle_gamma   90.00
#
_symmetry.space_group_name_H-M   'P 1'
#
loop_
_entity.id
_entity.type
_entity.pdbx_description
1 polymer ?
#
loop_
_entity_poly.entity_id
_entity_poly.type
_entity_poly.pdbx_seq_one_letter_code
_entity_poly.pdbx_strand_id
1 'polypeptide(L)'
;MASANSAGHQSHLDDVGPGISSFVSCDHDCHECSVPSLSTDSGTYSVDPCHLLENSEDFSSENRDLSDCADTNGFSEEELLNITFEACDTSGKGEVRVSTLIQYLQAMTLQSSGQDKITSLRQMLDPEKQDSSVSRDEFHATMREWIRKCCQDGASVDKKNTTESALRKSPIMGTERHLPLTEATYTDGDECEPADLSGLVAELKHTQRRLKEQNSSLMRNVSQCEDTILTLSLEVSELHTKLASAQLYVVRARSLSEELDESRCALRESQERAARAHASNCTLV
;
A
#
# COMPACT_ATOMS: atom_id res chain seq x y z
N MET A 1 -20.16 -73.63 -27.70
CA MET A 1 -19.52 -73.89 -26.38
C MET A 1 -19.57 -72.58 -25.60
N ALA A 2 -20.25 -72.61 -24.44
CA ALA A 2 -20.35 -71.70 -23.27
C ALA A 2 -20.26 -70.16 -23.52
N SER A 3 -21.36 -69.39 -23.38
CA SER A 3 -22.00 -68.84 -22.14
C SER A 3 -21.20 -67.66 -21.55
N ALA A 4 -21.62 -66.39 -21.63
CA ALA A 4 -22.79 -65.68 -21.06
C ALA A 4 -22.75 -65.50 -19.52
N ASN A 5 -22.89 -64.24 -19.08
CA ASN A 5 -23.48 -63.72 -17.81
C ASN A 5 -22.67 -62.52 -17.26
N SER A 6 -23.19 -61.58 -16.48
CA SER A 6 -24.53 -60.98 -16.24
C SER A 6 -24.30 -59.91 -15.16
N ALA A 7 -25.19 -58.93 -15.07
CA ALA A 7 -25.14 -57.76 -14.20
C ALA A 7 -25.32 -58.03 -12.68
N GLY A 8 -24.96 -57.04 -11.86
CA GLY A 8 -25.60 -56.78 -10.57
C GLY A 8 -24.68 -56.25 -9.47
N HIS A 9 -24.92 -55.03 -8.96
CA HIS A 9 -25.39 -54.77 -7.58
C HIS A 9 -25.29 -53.29 -7.18
N GLN A 10 -26.36 -52.80 -6.55
CA GLN A 10 -26.54 -51.50 -5.90
C GLN A 10 -26.16 -51.57 -4.40
N SER A 11 -25.70 -50.45 -3.84
CA SER A 11 -25.83 -50.05 -2.41
C SER A 11 -25.38 -48.57 -2.30
N HIS A 12 -26.23 -47.58 -2.03
CA HIS A 12 -26.93 -47.25 -0.76
C HIS A 12 -25.97 -46.87 0.38
N LEU A 13 -25.92 -45.58 0.73
CA LEU A 13 -25.70 -45.10 2.10
C LEU A 13 -26.01 -43.59 2.20
N ASP A 14 -27.14 -43.33 2.84
CA ASP A 14 -27.65 -42.03 3.31
C ASP A 14 -26.83 -41.44 4.46
N ASP A 15 -26.92 -40.11 4.56
CA ASP A 15 -27.15 -39.28 5.77
C ASP A 15 -26.68 -39.80 7.14
N VAL A 16 -25.81 -39.03 7.82
CA VAL A 16 -25.82 -38.78 9.28
C VAL A 16 -24.85 -37.61 9.57
N GLY A 17 -25.40 -36.47 9.98
CA GLY A 17 -24.72 -35.55 10.89
C GLY A 17 -25.03 -35.93 12.35
N PRO A 18 -24.09 -35.69 13.29
CA PRO A 18 -24.46 -35.05 14.56
C PRO A 18 -23.37 -34.03 14.96
N GLY A 19 -23.67 -32.91 15.62
CA GLY A 19 -24.23 -32.87 16.95
C GLY A 19 -23.15 -32.40 17.93
N ILE A 20 -23.23 -31.12 18.30
CA ILE A 20 -22.91 -30.53 19.62
C ILE A 20 -22.09 -31.39 20.59
N SER A 21 -20.89 -30.91 20.95
CA SER A 21 -20.24 -31.26 22.21
C SER A 21 -19.70 -30.01 22.90
N SER A 22 -20.46 -29.56 23.89
CA SER A 22 -20.04 -28.68 24.98
C SER A 22 -19.31 -29.51 26.04
N PHE A 23 -18.06 -29.17 26.36
CA PHE A 23 -17.28 -29.61 27.53
C PHE A 23 -15.90 -28.93 27.37
N VAL A 24 -15.21 -28.27 28.31
CA VAL A 24 -15.18 -28.26 29.78
C VAL A 24 -14.53 -26.94 30.24
N SER A 25 -15.10 -26.34 31.27
CA SER A 25 -14.44 -25.34 32.13
C SER A 25 -13.33 -26.03 32.93
N CYS A 26 -12.07 -25.66 32.72
CA CYS A 26 -11.00 -25.96 33.67
C CYS A 26 -10.46 -24.65 34.22
N ASP A 27 -11.00 -24.28 35.38
CA ASP A 27 -10.36 -23.40 36.34
C ASP A 27 -9.02 -24.01 36.76
N HIS A 28 -7.92 -23.32 36.44
CA HIS A 28 -6.65 -23.51 37.12
C HIS A 28 -6.09 -22.16 37.51
N ASP A 29 -6.18 -21.91 38.82
CA ASP A 29 -5.35 -21.02 39.61
C ASP A 29 -3.90 -21.00 39.11
N CYS A 30 -3.51 -19.88 38.51
CA CYS A 30 -2.10 -19.50 38.41
C CYS A 30 -1.93 -18.19 39.19
N HIS A 31 -1.60 -18.37 40.47
CA HIS A 31 -0.94 -17.36 41.28
C HIS A 31 0.40 -16.97 40.64
N GLU A 32 0.77 -15.69 40.78
CA GLU A 32 2.03 -15.06 40.34
C GLU A 32 2.15 -14.70 38.84
N CYS A 33 1.58 -13.54 38.49
CA CYS A 33 2.19 -12.62 37.52
C CYS A 33 1.93 -11.19 37.97
N SER A 34 2.82 -10.69 38.84
CA SER A 34 2.91 -9.26 39.19
C SER A 34 3.41 -8.47 37.97
N VAL A 35 2.51 -7.76 37.29
CA VAL A 35 2.88 -6.71 36.33
C VAL A 35 2.67 -5.34 36.99
N PRO A 36 3.68 -4.46 37.01
CA PRO A 36 3.53 -3.11 37.54
C PRO A 36 2.84 -2.23 36.49
N SER A 37 1.63 -1.77 36.81
CA SER A 37 0.93 -0.73 36.06
C SER A 37 1.66 0.60 36.23
N LEU A 38 2.36 1.04 35.17
CA LEU A 38 2.86 2.41 35.06
C LEU A 38 1.72 3.30 34.53
N SER A 39 1.17 4.10 35.43
CA SER A 39 0.38 5.28 35.10
C SER A 39 1.20 6.25 34.27
N THR A 40 0.67 6.69 33.14
CA THR A 40 1.12 7.93 32.48
C THR A 40 -0.09 8.78 32.17
N ASP A 41 -0.26 9.78 33.04
CA ASP A 41 -1.03 11.00 32.86
C ASP A 41 -0.42 11.82 31.72
N SER A 42 -1.22 12.32 30.80
CA SER A 42 -0.81 13.33 29.82
C SER A 42 -2.04 14.07 29.31
N GLY A 43 -2.19 15.28 29.83
CA GLY A 43 -3.32 16.17 29.63
C GLY A 43 -3.55 16.63 28.19
N THR A 44 -4.82 16.77 27.86
CA THR A 44 -5.31 17.47 26.67
C THR A 44 -5.12 18.97 26.86
N TYR A 45 -4.26 19.57 26.05
CA TYR A 45 -4.18 21.01 25.85
C TYR A 45 -5.37 21.46 25.00
N SER A 46 -6.28 22.19 25.62
CA SER A 46 -7.38 22.90 24.95
C SER A 46 -6.82 24.21 24.41
N VAL A 47 -6.73 24.36 23.08
CA VAL A 47 -6.32 25.62 22.44
C VAL A 47 -7.57 26.37 22.01
N ASP A 48 -7.82 27.50 22.69
CA ASP A 48 -8.77 28.54 22.29
C ASP A 48 -8.28 29.25 21.01
N PRO A 49 -9.12 29.49 19.99
CA PRO A 49 -8.77 30.33 18.85
C PRO A 49 -9.00 31.81 19.19
N CYS A 50 -7.93 32.55 19.46
CA CYS A 50 -7.99 34.00 19.61
C CYS A 50 -8.25 34.68 18.26
N HIS A 51 -9.32 35.46 18.24
CA HIS A 51 -9.72 36.38 17.20
C HIS A 51 -8.83 37.65 17.13
N LEU A 52 -8.90 38.30 15.96
CA LEU A 52 -8.76 39.75 15.69
C LEU A 52 -7.41 40.30 15.17
N LEU A 53 -7.41 40.54 13.86
CA LEU A 53 -7.29 41.82 13.14
C LEU A 53 -6.05 42.73 13.33
N GLU A 54 -5.60 43.18 12.14
CA GLU A 54 -4.96 44.47 11.81
C GLU A 54 -3.47 44.65 12.15
N ASN A 55 -2.63 44.63 11.10
CA ASN A 55 -2.09 45.87 10.55
C ASN A 55 -1.35 45.66 9.21
N SER A 56 -1.60 46.59 8.29
CA SER A 56 -0.88 46.85 7.04
C SER A 56 0.59 47.21 7.27
N GLU A 57 1.46 46.90 6.30
CA GLU A 57 2.57 47.76 5.83
C GLU A 57 3.28 47.15 4.60
N ASP A 58 2.95 47.69 3.42
CA ASP A 58 3.84 48.30 2.43
C ASP A 58 5.16 47.65 1.91
N PHE A 59 5.17 47.49 0.57
CA PHE A 59 6.26 47.66 -0.43
C PHE A 59 7.64 47.00 -0.26
N SER A 60 7.96 46.06 -1.17
CA SER A 60 8.89 46.29 -2.30
C SER A 60 9.26 45.00 -3.02
N SER A 61 9.13 45.03 -4.35
CA SER A 61 9.52 43.98 -5.29
C SER A 61 11.05 43.95 -5.48
N GLU A 62 11.63 42.74 -5.57
CA GLU A 62 12.67 42.29 -6.52
C GLU A 62 13.53 41.16 -5.92
N ASN A 63 13.82 40.17 -6.78
CA ASN A 63 14.76 39.04 -6.65
C ASN A 63 14.19 37.65 -6.33
N ARG A 64 13.90 36.92 -7.42
CA ARG A 64 14.44 35.60 -7.77
C ARG A 64 14.82 34.69 -6.58
N ASP A 65 13.95 33.74 -6.25
CA ASP A 65 14.34 32.32 -6.11
C ASP A 65 13.08 31.45 -5.98
N LEU A 66 12.89 30.53 -6.93
CA LEU A 66 11.97 29.40 -6.83
C LEU A 66 12.60 28.39 -5.86
N SER A 67 12.59 28.69 -4.57
CA SER A 67 13.20 27.86 -3.54
C SER A 67 12.62 28.22 -2.17
N ASP A 68 11.37 27.85 -1.92
CA ASP A 68 10.94 27.55 -0.56
C ASP A 68 9.68 26.67 -0.58
N CYS A 69 9.90 25.35 -0.66
CA CYS A 69 8.92 24.37 -0.24
C CYS A 69 9.43 23.75 1.07
N ALA A 70 9.83 24.59 2.03
CA ALA A 70 10.02 24.18 3.40
C ALA A 70 8.66 23.80 3.99
N ASP A 71 8.65 22.70 4.76
CA ASP A 71 7.49 22.08 5.42
C ASP A 71 6.87 20.88 4.68
N THR A 72 7.71 19.95 4.24
CA THR A 72 7.32 18.54 4.19
C THR A 72 8.46 17.68 4.72
N ASN A 73 8.15 16.72 5.58
CA ASN A 73 9.04 15.62 6.01
C ASN A 73 9.33 14.68 4.81
N GLY A 74 9.73 15.25 3.68
CA GLY A 74 9.86 14.61 2.38
C GLY A 74 11.26 14.04 2.20
N PHE A 75 11.34 12.82 1.71
CA PHE A 75 12.59 12.23 1.24
C PHE A 75 13.14 13.08 0.09
N SER A 76 14.45 13.33 0.11
CA SER A 76 15.16 13.84 -1.06
C SER A 76 15.02 12.88 -2.24
N GLU A 77 15.21 13.37 -3.47
CA GLU A 77 15.18 12.51 -4.68
C GLU A 77 16.13 11.32 -4.55
N GLU A 78 17.33 11.57 -4.02
CA GLU A 78 18.34 10.54 -3.81
C GLU A 78 17.92 9.49 -2.77
N GLU A 79 17.33 9.92 -1.66
CA GLU A 79 16.78 9.02 -0.64
C GLU A 79 15.63 8.18 -1.20
N LEU A 80 14.74 8.78 -1.99
CA LEU A 80 13.63 8.05 -2.61
C LEU A 80 14.12 6.98 -3.61
N LEU A 81 15.13 7.30 -4.41
CA LEU A 81 15.76 6.33 -5.31
C LEU A 81 16.46 5.21 -4.53
N ASN A 82 17.13 5.54 -3.42
CA ASN A 82 17.78 4.56 -2.56
C ASN A 82 16.76 3.62 -1.91
N ILE A 83 15.68 4.15 -1.35
CA ILE A 83 14.57 3.37 -0.76
C ILE A 83 13.94 2.47 -1.83
N THR A 84 13.73 2.98 -3.04
CA THR A 84 13.17 2.21 -4.16
C THR A 84 14.08 1.04 -4.54
N PHE A 85 15.39 1.27 -4.63
CA PHE A 85 16.36 0.23 -4.96
C PHE A 85 16.44 -0.83 -3.85
N GLU A 86 16.51 -0.40 -2.59
CA GLU A 86 16.58 -1.28 -1.42
C GLU A 86 15.31 -2.13 -1.26
N ALA A 87 14.13 -1.58 -1.58
CA ALA A 87 12.89 -2.36 -1.62
C ALA A 87 12.92 -3.48 -2.68
N CYS A 88 13.72 -3.33 -3.74
CA CYS A 88 13.86 -4.32 -4.80
C CYS A 88 15.03 -5.30 -4.58
N ASP A 89 16.10 -4.88 -3.91
CA ASP A 89 17.24 -5.74 -3.54
C ASP A 89 16.94 -6.60 -2.31
N THR A 90 15.93 -7.46 -2.45
CA THR A 90 15.54 -8.46 -1.43
C THR A 90 16.68 -9.42 -1.06
N SER A 91 17.75 -9.48 -1.86
CA SER A 91 18.91 -10.33 -1.63
C SER A 91 20.09 -9.62 -0.95
N GLY A 92 20.05 -8.29 -0.83
CA GLY A 92 21.16 -7.48 -0.29
C GLY A 92 22.47 -7.61 -1.08
N LYS A 93 22.39 -7.91 -2.38
CA LYS A 93 23.58 -8.16 -3.22
C LYS A 93 24.15 -6.90 -3.86
N GLY A 94 23.41 -5.79 -3.83
CA GLY A 94 23.73 -4.56 -4.56
C GLY A 94 23.35 -4.59 -6.04
N GLU A 95 22.63 -5.63 -6.48
CA GLU A 95 22.24 -5.87 -7.87
C GLU A 95 20.79 -6.36 -7.96
N VAL A 96 19.99 -5.74 -8.83
CA VAL A 96 18.57 -6.08 -9.00
C VAL A 96 18.26 -6.29 -10.48
N ARG A 97 17.47 -7.31 -10.81
CA ARG A 97 17.00 -7.53 -12.19
C ARG A 97 16.09 -6.40 -12.64
N VAL A 98 16.20 -5.99 -13.90
CA VAL A 98 15.33 -4.94 -14.48
C VAL A 98 13.86 -5.31 -14.40
N SER A 99 13.51 -6.58 -14.59
CA SER A 99 12.15 -7.09 -14.42
C SER A 99 11.58 -6.79 -13.03
N THR A 100 12.36 -7.02 -11.97
CA THR A 100 11.98 -6.73 -10.58
C THR A 100 11.78 -5.23 -10.36
N LEU A 101 12.72 -4.39 -10.81
CA LEU A 101 12.62 -2.93 -10.68
C LEU A 101 11.37 -2.39 -11.38
N ILE A 102 11.15 -2.80 -12.64
CA ILE A 102 10.00 -2.36 -13.43
C ILE A 102 8.70 -2.87 -12.82
N GLN A 103 8.66 -4.11 -12.35
CA GLN A 103 7.46 -4.67 -11.70
C GLN A 103 7.13 -3.92 -10.41
N TYR A 104 8.13 -3.62 -9.58
CA TYR A 104 7.94 -2.83 -8.36
C TYR A 104 7.40 -1.44 -8.68
N LEU A 105 8.01 -0.73 -9.64
CA LEU A 105 7.56 0.60 -10.06
C LEU A 105 6.14 0.58 -10.65
N GLN A 106 5.77 -0.44 -11.44
CA GLN A 106 4.41 -0.61 -11.94
C GLN A 106 3.41 -0.85 -10.81
N ALA A 107 3.78 -1.66 -9.81
CA ALA A 107 2.93 -1.92 -8.65
C ALA A 107 2.74 -0.67 -7.78
N MET A 108 3.80 0.13 -7.58
CA MET A 108 3.76 1.34 -6.74
C MET A 108 3.06 2.53 -7.41
N THR A 109 3.11 2.63 -8.73
CA THR A 109 2.54 3.80 -9.43
C THR A 109 1.05 3.68 -9.75
N LEU A 110 0.46 2.48 -9.72
CA LEU A 110 -0.95 2.21 -10.07
C LEU A 110 -1.42 2.79 -11.44
N GLN A 111 -0.53 3.26 -12.30
CA GLN A 111 -0.90 3.98 -13.52
C GLN A 111 -0.94 3.06 -14.75
N SER A 112 -2.14 2.79 -15.26
CA SER A 112 -2.32 2.19 -16.59
C SER A 112 -2.04 3.17 -17.73
N SER A 113 -2.20 4.48 -17.51
CA SER A 113 -1.93 5.54 -18.48
C SER A 113 -0.44 5.90 -18.62
N GLY A 114 0.42 5.40 -17.74
CA GLY A 114 1.87 5.63 -17.75
C GLY A 114 2.68 4.55 -18.45
N GLN A 115 2.04 3.62 -19.16
CA GLN A 115 2.74 2.46 -19.75
C GLN A 115 3.83 2.87 -20.76
N ASP A 116 3.66 3.98 -21.46
CA ASP A 116 4.70 4.50 -22.37
C ASP A 116 5.95 4.97 -21.58
N LYS A 117 5.74 5.64 -20.44
CA LYS A 117 6.83 6.16 -19.60
C LYS A 117 7.62 5.03 -18.93
N ILE A 118 6.93 4.03 -18.39
CA ILE A 118 7.59 2.86 -17.78
C ILE A 118 8.29 1.99 -18.83
N THR A 119 7.74 1.90 -20.05
CA THR A 119 8.39 1.20 -21.17
C THR A 119 9.66 1.93 -21.59
N SER A 120 9.65 3.27 -21.63
CA SER A 120 10.86 4.06 -21.87
C SER A 120 11.93 3.83 -20.79
N LEU A 121 11.54 3.74 -19.50
CA LEU A 121 12.48 3.44 -18.43
C LEU A 121 13.10 2.05 -18.59
N ARG A 122 12.27 1.04 -18.92
CA ARG A 122 12.75 -0.32 -19.21
C ARG A 122 13.78 -0.32 -20.35
N GLN A 123 13.53 0.43 -21.42
CA GLN A 123 14.47 0.51 -22.54
C GLN A 123 15.79 1.20 -22.16
N MET A 124 15.78 2.11 -21.19
CA MET A 124 16.99 2.76 -20.70
C MET A 124 17.80 1.86 -19.75
N LEU A 125 17.13 1.04 -18.93
CA LEU A 125 17.79 0.10 -18.01
C LEU A 125 18.30 -1.16 -18.72
N ASP A 126 17.56 -1.67 -19.69
CA ASP A 126 17.90 -2.88 -20.44
C ASP A 126 17.62 -2.67 -21.94
N PRO A 127 18.55 -2.02 -22.66
CA PRO A 127 18.43 -1.80 -24.10
C PRO A 127 18.34 -3.10 -24.91
N GLU A 128 19.00 -4.16 -24.41
CA GLU A 128 19.09 -5.46 -25.08
C GLU A 128 17.94 -6.41 -24.73
N LYS A 129 17.09 -6.05 -23.76
CA LYS A 129 15.95 -6.84 -23.25
C LYS A 129 16.36 -8.22 -22.72
N GLN A 130 17.55 -8.32 -22.13
CA GLN A 130 18.11 -9.58 -21.60
C GLN A 130 17.81 -9.80 -20.11
N ASP A 131 17.09 -8.89 -19.45
CA ASP A 131 16.84 -8.86 -18.01
C ASP A 131 18.12 -8.88 -17.17
N SER A 132 19.09 -8.04 -17.57
CA SER A 132 20.37 -7.89 -16.87
C SER A 132 20.17 -7.42 -15.41
N SER A 133 21.13 -7.77 -14.54
CA SER A 133 21.21 -7.13 -13.23
C SER A 133 21.72 -5.69 -13.40
N VAL A 134 21.10 -4.77 -12.67
CA VAL A 134 21.46 -3.36 -12.61
C VAL A 134 21.99 -3.07 -11.21
N SER A 135 23.18 -2.48 -11.14
CA SER A 135 23.77 -2.03 -9.88
C SER A 135 23.08 -0.77 -9.34
N ARG A 136 23.28 -0.46 -8.05
CA ARG A 136 22.71 0.74 -7.42
C ARG A 136 23.05 2.03 -8.21
N ASP A 137 24.31 2.18 -8.60
CA ASP A 137 24.77 3.39 -9.28
C ASP A 137 24.18 3.53 -10.69
N GLU A 138 24.07 2.43 -11.43
CA GLU A 138 23.45 2.39 -12.75
C GLU A 138 21.95 2.71 -12.68
N PHE A 139 21.25 2.20 -11.67
CA PHE A 139 19.85 2.53 -11.42
C PHE A 139 19.67 4.02 -11.13
N HIS A 140 20.47 4.60 -10.22
CA HIS A 140 20.41 6.03 -9.90
C HIS A 140 20.71 6.91 -11.11
N ALA A 141 21.76 6.58 -11.87
CA ALA A 141 22.12 7.33 -13.08
C ALA A 141 21.00 7.28 -14.13
N THR A 142 20.42 6.10 -14.36
CA THR A 142 19.34 5.90 -15.33
C THR A 142 18.06 6.59 -14.90
N MET A 143 17.70 6.53 -13.62
CA MET A 143 16.52 7.19 -13.07
C MET A 143 16.61 8.71 -13.18
N ARG A 144 17.74 9.32 -12.82
CA ARG A 144 17.95 10.78 -12.97
C ARG A 144 17.80 11.23 -14.42
N GLU A 145 18.42 10.49 -15.34
CA GLU A 145 18.31 10.75 -16.77
C GLU A 145 16.87 10.58 -17.29
N TRP A 146 16.14 9.58 -16.79
CA TRP A 146 14.75 9.34 -17.16
C TRP A 146 13.81 10.41 -16.59
N ILE A 147 14.00 10.84 -15.34
CA ILE A 147 13.27 11.96 -14.72
C ILE A 147 13.49 13.22 -15.55
N ARG A 148 14.74 13.51 -15.92
CA ARG A 148 15.09 14.65 -16.78
C ARG A 148 14.38 14.59 -18.14
N LYS A 149 14.32 13.42 -18.79
CA LYS A 149 13.57 13.24 -20.05
C LYS A 149 12.06 13.45 -19.85
N CYS A 150 11.49 12.88 -18.79
CA CYS A 150 10.08 13.06 -18.44
C CYS A 150 9.71 14.54 -18.25
N CYS A 151 10.60 15.34 -17.65
CA CYS A 151 10.42 16.78 -17.50
C CYS A 151 10.51 17.54 -18.83
N GLN A 152 11.32 17.08 -19.79
CA GLN A 152 11.48 17.72 -21.11
C GLN A 152 10.32 17.42 -22.06
N ASP A 153 9.81 16.19 -22.06
CA ASP A 153 8.68 15.81 -22.92
C ASP A 153 7.43 16.65 -22.60
N GLY A 154 7.24 17.01 -21.32
CA GLY A 154 6.17 17.91 -20.89
C GLY A 154 6.32 19.36 -21.36
N ALA A 155 7.54 19.81 -21.66
CA ALA A 155 7.83 21.19 -22.05
C ALA A 155 7.78 21.44 -23.57
N SER A 156 7.65 20.40 -24.39
CA SER A 156 7.79 20.53 -25.86
C SER A 156 6.49 20.86 -26.63
N VAL A 157 5.35 20.97 -25.97
CA VAL A 157 4.05 21.16 -26.66
C VAL A 157 3.72 22.63 -26.99
N ASP A 158 4.41 23.62 -26.44
CA ASP A 158 4.03 25.04 -26.61
C ASP A 158 4.78 25.82 -27.70
N LYS A 159 5.56 25.17 -28.55
CA LYS A 159 6.25 25.84 -29.66
C LYS A 159 6.05 25.08 -30.95
N LYS A 160 5.23 25.68 -31.83
CA LYS A 160 5.06 25.32 -33.26
C LYS A 160 3.96 24.27 -33.48
N ASN A 161 2.74 24.74 -33.72
CA ASN A 161 1.94 24.40 -34.90
C ASN A 161 0.54 25.05 -34.80
N THR A 162 0.47 26.31 -35.26
CA THR A 162 -0.74 26.88 -35.83
C THR A 162 -1.05 26.10 -37.11
N THR A 163 -1.96 25.14 -37.05
CA THR A 163 -2.94 24.78 -38.10
C THR A 163 -3.56 23.43 -37.75
N GLU A 164 -4.89 23.42 -37.66
CA GLU A 164 -5.72 22.38 -38.29
C GLU A 164 -5.58 20.94 -37.75
N SER A 165 -6.52 20.54 -36.89
CA SER A 165 -7.53 19.54 -37.30
C SER A 165 -8.36 19.09 -36.10
N ALA A 166 -9.66 18.99 -36.37
CA ALA A 166 -10.73 18.63 -35.46
C ALA A 166 -10.64 17.18 -34.92
N LEU A 167 -11.54 16.90 -33.96
CA LEU A 167 -11.98 15.59 -33.41
C LEU A 167 -11.23 15.19 -32.11
N ARG A 168 -11.85 15.00 -30.93
CA ARG A 168 -13.26 14.81 -30.55
C ARG A 168 -13.54 15.34 -29.13
N LYS A 169 -14.70 15.96 -28.99
CA LYS A 169 -15.29 16.48 -27.75
C LYS A 169 -15.72 15.34 -26.81
N SER A 170 -15.29 15.39 -25.55
CA SER A 170 -16.02 14.85 -24.40
C SER A 170 -16.23 16.00 -23.41
N PRO A 171 -17.45 16.29 -22.94
CA PRO A 171 -17.72 17.49 -22.15
C PRO A 171 -17.48 17.23 -20.65
N ILE A 172 -16.41 17.80 -20.11
CA ILE A 172 -16.30 18.06 -18.67
C ILE A 172 -16.45 19.57 -18.50
N MET A 173 -17.50 19.94 -17.77
CA MET A 173 -17.87 21.30 -17.38
C MET A 173 -16.75 21.95 -16.55
N GLY A 174 -15.83 22.63 -17.22
CA GLY A 174 -14.94 23.63 -16.64
C GLY A 174 -15.18 24.94 -17.38
N THR A 175 -15.88 25.86 -16.74
CA THR A 175 -16.12 27.21 -17.28
C THR A 175 -14.84 28.03 -17.15
N GLU A 176 -13.83 27.73 -17.96
CA GLU A 176 -12.75 28.67 -18.24
C GLU A 176 -13.26 29.60 -19.34
N ARG A 177 -13.76 30.78 -18.95
CA ARG A 177 -13.89 31.89 -19.88
C ARG A 177 -12.48 32.35 -20.24
N HIS A 178 -11.97 31.84 -21.35
CA HIS A 178 -10.94 32.50 -22.14
C HIS A 178 -11.41 33.93 -22.45
N LEU A 179 -10.86 34.92 -21.75
CA LEU A 179 -10.88 36.30 -22.22
C LEU A 179 -9.77 36.44 -23.28
N PRO A 180 -10.10 36.91 -24.50
CA PRO A 180 -9.08 37.15 -25.50
C PRO A 180 -8.20 38.31 -25.03
N LEU A 181 -6.93 38.03 -24.74
CA LEU A 181 -5.89 39.03 -24.64
C LEU A 181 -5.76 39.67 -26.03
N THR A 182 -6.56 40.69 -26.28
CA THR A 182 -6.51 41.47 -27.50
C THR A 182 -5.69 42.70 -27.15
N GLU A 183 -4.49 42.77 -27.72
CA GLU A 183 -3.64 43.96 -27.74
C GLU A 183 -4.47 45.14 -28.28
N ALA A 184 -4.98 45.98 -27.40
CA ALA A 184 -5.62 47.23 -27.79
C ALA A 184 -5.47 48.25 -26.66
N THR A 185 -4.50 49.13 -26.86
CA THR A 185 -4.60 50.57 -26.64
C THR A 185 -5.15 51.03 -25.29
N TYR A 186 -4.25 51.60 -24.50
CA TYR A 186 -4.54 52.51 -23.39
C TYR A 186 -5.60 53.55 -23.79
N THR A 187 -6.86 53.27 -23.47
CA THR A 187 -7.93 54.27 -23.39
C THR A 187 -8.30 54.43 -21.94
N ASP A 188 -7.73 55.48 -21.36
CA ASP A 188 -8.19 56.18 -20.17
C ASP A 188 -9.73 56.34 -20.24
N GLY A 189 -10.48 55.65 -19.36
CA GLY A 189 -11.93 55.86 -19.24
C GLY A 189 -12.87 54.65 -19.25
N ASP A 190 -12.41 53.41 -19.04
CA ASP A 190 -13.35 52.30 -18.77
C ASP A 190 -13.76 52.35 -17.29
N GLU A 191 -14.79 53.15 -17.00
CA GLU A 191 -15.55 53.06 -15.76
C GLU A 191 -16.13 51.64 -15.70
N CYS A 192 -15.42 50.72 -15.04
CA CYS A 192 -15.93 49.40 -14.72
C CYS A 192 -17.26 49.58 -13.99
N GLU A 193 -18.36 49.35 -14.70
CA GLU A 193 -19.70 49.63 -14.24
C GLU A 193 -19.90 48.96 -12.87
N PRO A 194 -20.53 49.63 -11.89
CA PRO A 194 -20.79 49.05 -10.57
C PRO A 194 -21.56 47.73 -10.64
N ALA A 195 -22.24 47.46 -11.77
CA ALA A 195 -22.88 46.19 -12.09
C ALA A 195 -21.88 45.02 -12.24
N ASP A 196 -20.71 45.24 -12.85
CA ASP A 196 -19.70 44.19 -13.07
C ASP A 196 -18.99 43.80 -11.77
N LEU A 197 -18.71 44.77 -10.91
CA LEU A 197 -18.18 44.51 -9.57
C LEU A 197 -19.17 43.70 -8.71
N SER A 198 -20.46 44.04 -8.78
CA SER A 198 -21.53 43.29 -8.10
C SER A 198 -21.59 41.84 -8.59
N GLY A 199 -21.47 41.62 -9.91
CA GLY A 199 -21.39 40.29 -10.51
C GLY A 199 -20.21 39.47 -10.03
N LEU A 200 -19.00 40.05 -10.02
CA LEU A 200 -17.78 39.41 -9.52
C LEU A 200 -17.87 39.06 -8.03
N VAL A 201 -18.41 39.96 -7.21
CA VAL A 201 -18.63 39.70 -5.78
C VAL A 201 -19.64 38.57 -5.56
N ALA A 202 -20.69 38.49 -6.38
CA ALA A 202 -21.67 37.40 -6.32
C ALA A 202 -21.04 36.05 -6.71
N GLU A 203 -20.19 36.03 -7.76
CA GLU A 203 -19.46 34.84 -8.19
C GLU A 203 -18.46 34.38 -7.11
N LEU A 204 -17.70 35.30 -6.52
CA LEU A 204 -16.77 35.00 -5.43
C LEU A 204 -17.49 34.44 -4.19
N LYS A 205 -18.64 35.00 -3.82
CA LYS A 205 -19.47 34.46 -2.73
C LYS A 205 -20.00 33.06 -3.05
N HIS A 206 -20.35 32.81 -4.31
CA HIS A 206 -20.79 31.49 -4.76
C HIS A 206 -19.63 30.47 -4.71
N THR A 207 -18.45 30.82 -5.23
CA THR A 207 -17.27 29.94 -5.19
C THR A 207 -16.81 29.67 -3.76
N GLN A 208 -16.83 30.69 -2.88
CA GLN A 208 -16.56 30.53 -1.45
C GLN A 208 -17.53 29.54 -0.78
N ARG A 209 -18.84 29.66 -1.05
CA ARG A 209 -19.85 28.73 -0.50
C ARG A 209 -19.61 27.30 -0.99
N ARG A 210 -19.34 27.12 -2.27
CA ARG A 210 -19.03 25.82 -2.88
C ARG A 210 -17.77 25.20 -2.26
N LEU A 211 -16.69 25.97 -2.12
CA LEU A 211 -15.44 25.52 -1.49
C LEU A 211 -15.66 25.10 -0.04
N LYS A 212 -16.49 25.84 0.72
CA LYS A 212 -16.85 25.48 2.10
C LYS A 212 -17.60 24.15 2.19
N GLU A 213 -18.53 23.90 1.27
CA GLU A 213 -19.27 22.64 1.18
C GLU A 213 -18.34 21.47 0.80
N GLN A 214 -17.46 21.68 -0.19
CA GLN A 214 -16.45 20.69 -0.57
C GLN A 214 -15.50 20.38 0.58
N ASN A 215 -15.01 21.39 1.30
CA ASN A 215 -14.14 21.20 2.47
C ASN A 215 -14.87 20.39 3.57
N SER A 216 -16.14 20.73 3.85
CA SER A 216 -16.96 19.97 4.81
C SER A 216 -17.17 18.51 4.39
N SER A 217 -17.33 18.25 3.09
CA SER A 217 -17.41 16.89 2.55
C SER A 217 -16.09 16.13 2.66
N LEU A 218 -14.97 16.79 2.36
CA LEU A 218 -13.63 16.20 2.48
C LEU A 218 -13.31 15.86 3.93
N MET A 219 -13.61 16.75 4.88
CA MET A 219 -13.43 16.47 6.31
C MET A 219 -14.22 15.23 6.76
N ARG A 220 -15.46 15.07 6.31
CA ARG A 220 -16.26 13.86 6.60
C ARG A 220 -15.62 12.60 6.01
N ASN A 221 -15.13 12.67 4.78
CA ASN A 221 -14.46 11.55 4.13
C ASN A 221 -13.15 11.18 4.84
N VAL A 222 -12.37 12.17 5.29
CA VAL A 222 -11.16 11.96 6.09
C VAL A 222 -11.50 11.21 7.37
N SER A 223 -12.50 11.67 8.14
CA SER A 223 -12.92 10.96 9.36
C SER A 223 -13.38 9.52 9.08
N GLN A 224 -14.12 9.29 7.99
CA GLN A 224 -14.51 7.92 7.60
C GLN A 224 -13.30 7.05 7.22
N CYS A 225 -12.30 7.62 6.54
CA CYS A 225 -11.05 6.93 6.24
C CYS A 225 -10.26 6.60 7.52
N GLU A 226 -10.21 7.52 8.49
CA GLU A 226 -9.58 7.29 9.80
C GLU A 226 -10.25 6.13 10.55
N ASP A 227 -11.59 6.09 10.62
CA ASP A 227 -12.34 4.99 11.23
C ASP A 227 -12.04 3.64 10.55
N THR A 228 -11.93 3.65 9.21
CA THR A 228 -11.60 2.45 8.43
C THR A 228 -10.17 1.99 8.70
N ILE A 229 -9.21 2.92 8.79
CA ILE A 229 -7.81 2.62 9.13
C ILE A 229 -7.71 2.00 10.52
N LEU A 230 -8.42 2.57 11.51
CA LEU A 230 -8.46 2.02 12.87
C LEU A 230 -9.03 0.59 12.88
N THR A 231 -10.12 0.35 12.15
CA THR A 231 -10.74 -0.98 12.05
C THR A 231 -9.78 -2.00 11.43
N LEU A 232 -9.17 -1.67 10.29
CA LEU A 232 -8.19 -2.54 9.62
C LEU A 232 -6.96 -2.80 10.49
N SER A 233 -6.48 -1.80 11.24
CA SER A 233 -5.36 -1.95 12.17
C SER A 233 -5.67 -2.95 13.30
N LEU A 234 -6.90 -2.92 13.83
CA LEU A 234 -7.37 -3.90 14.80
C LEU A 234 -7.45 -5.31 14.21
N GLU A 235 -8.00 -5.45 13.00
CA GLU A 235 -8.09 -6.74 12.30
C GLU A 235 -6.70 -7.35 12.01
N VAL A 236 -5.74 -6.53 11.56
CA VAL A 236 -4.35 -6.97 11.35
C VAL A 236 -3.72 -7.44 12.66
N SER A 237 -3.93 -6.69 13.75
CA SER A 237 -3.44 -7.07 15.08
C SER A 237 -4.05 -8.40 15.54
N GLU A 238 -5.36 -8.60 15.37
CA GLU A 238 -6.03 -9.85 15.67
C GLU A 238 -5.48 -11.01 14.82
N LEU A 239 -5.29 -10.82 13.51
CA LEU A 239 -4.72 -11.83 12.63
C LEU A 239 -3.28 -12.20 13.02
N HIS A 240 -2.46 -11.24 13.44
CA HIS A 240 -1.13 -11.51 13.96
C HIS A 240 -1.16 -12.37 15.23
N THR A 241 -2.08 -12.11 16.17
CA THR A 241 -2.24 -12.96 17.37
C THR A 241 -2.72 -14.38 17.01
N LYS A 242 -3.64 -14.52 16.06
CA LYS A 242 -4.09 -15.82 15.54
C LYS A 242 -2.95 -16.57 14.85
N LEU A 243 -2.12 -15.89 14.07
CA LEU A 243 -0.96 -16.49 13.42
C LEU A 243 0.07 -16.98 14.47
N ALA A 244 0.37 -16.18 15.48
CA ALA A 244 1.30 -16.55 16.55
C ALA A 244 0.80 -17.77 17.35
N SER A 245 -0.49 -17.81 17.68
CA SER A 245 -1.09 -18.98 18.35
C SER A 245 -1.08 -20.23 17.46
N ALA A 246 -1.38 -20.11 16.16
CA ALA A 246 -1.30 -21.23 15.21
C ALA A 246 0.13 -21.77 15.08
N GLN A 247 1.13 -20.89 15.04
CA GLN A 247 2.54 -21.29 15.05
C GLN A 247 2.90 -22.06 16.33
N LEU A 248 2.44 -21.60 17.50
CA LEU A 248 2.62 -22.30 18.77
C LEU A 248 2.00 -23.71 18.74
N TYR A 249 0.77 -23.85 18.21
CA TYR A 249 0.12 -25.16 18.05
C TYR A 249 0.92 -26.09 17.13
N VAL A 250 1.47 -25.57 16.03
CA VAL A 250 2.31 -26.35 15.11
C VAL A 250 3.59 -26.83 15.82
N VAL A 251 4.26 -25.99 16.60
CA VAL A 251 5.45 -26.37 17.37
C VAL A 251 5.09 -27.45 18.39
N ARG A 252 3.99 -27.27 19.13
CA ARG A 252 3.50 -28.27 20.10
C ARG A 252 3.17 -29.61 19.44
N ALA A 253 2.53 -29.59 18.28
CA ALA A 253 2.22 -30.81 17.52
C ALA A 253 3.48 -31.56 17.07
N ARG A 254 4.55 -30.84 16.68
CA ARG A 254 5.85 -31.46 16.35
C ARG A 254 6.48 -32.14 17.57
N SER A 255 6.55 -31.45 18.72
CA SER A 255 7.05 -32.03 19.97
C SER A 255 6.31 -33.33 20.33
N LEU A 256 4.98 -33.31 20.29
CA LEU A 256 4.16 -34.50 20.57
C LEU A 256 4.40 -35.64 19.56
N SER A 257 4.68 -35.31 18.29
CA SER A 257 5.04 -36.31 17.28
C SER A 257 6.40 -36.94 17.58
N GLU A 258 7.39 -36.13 18.00
CA GLU A 258 8.73 -36.59 18.38
C GLU A 258 8.65 -37.51 19.63
N GLU A 259 7.90 -37.12 20.66
CA GLU A 259 7.65 -37.94 21.86
C GLU A 259 6.95 -39.27 21.54
N LEU A 260 6.01 -39.27 20.59
CA LEU A 260 5.33 -40.48 20.13
C LEU A 260 6.29 -41.43 19.41
N ASP A 261 7.16 -40.89 18.55
CA ASP A 261 8.13 -41.69 17.81
C ASP A 261 9.23 -42.23 18.73
N GLU A 262 9.67 -41.49 19.74
CA GLU A 262 10.57 -41.97 20.79
C GLU A 262 9.93 -43.12 21.57
N SER A 263 8.68 -42.97 22.00
CA SER A 263 7.92 -44.02 22.70
C SER A 263 7.77 -45.29 21.85
N ARG A 264 7.54 -45.14 20.53
CA ARG A 264 7.47 -46.25 19.58
C ARG A 264 8.81 -46.97 19.42
N CYS A 265 9.92 -46.23 19.38
CA CYS A 265 11.26 -46.80 19.34
C CYS A 265 11.58 -47.59 20.62
N ALA A 266 11.30 -47.01 21.79
CA ALA A 266 11.50 -47.67 23.09
C ALA A 266 10.68 -48.99 23.18
N LEU A 267 9.43 -48.98 22.69
CA LEU A 267 8.60 -50.17 22.61
C LEU A 267 9.23 -51.25 21.70
N ARG A 268 9.67 -50.89 20.48
CA ARG A 268 10.33 -51.83 19.56
C ARG A 268 11.57 -52.45 20.20
N GLU A 269 12.43 -51.65 20.82
CA GLU A 269 13.61 -52.16 21.52
C GLU A 269 13.25 -53.11 22.67
N SER A 270 12.19 -52.81 23.43
CA SER A 270 11.71 -53.68 24.52
C SER A 270 11.22 -55.03 24.00
N GLN A 271 10.49 -55.02 22.88
CA GLN A 271 10.01 -56.22 22.21
C GLN A 271 11.17 -57.07 21.68
N GLU A 272 12.18 -56.44 21.09
CA GLU A 272 13.38 -57.15 20.65
C GLU A 272 14.18 -57.75 21.82
N ARG A 273 14.33 -57.02 22.94
CA ARG A 273 14.98 -57.58 24.15
C ARG A 273 14.20 -58.79 24.67
N ALA A 274 12.87 -58.71 24.72
CA ALA A 274 12.03 -59.83 25.11
C ALA A 274 12.19 -61.03 24.15
N ALA A 275 12.18 -60.80 22.83
CA ALA A 275 12.39 -61.84 21.83
C ALA A 275 13.78 -62.50 21.95
N ARG A 276 14.84 -61.72 22.18
CA ARG A 276 16.21 -62.22 22.42
C ARG A 276 16.27 -63.08 23.69
N ALA A 277 15.59 -62.67 24.76
CA ALA A 277 15.52 -63.45 26.00
C ALA A 277 14.76 -64.78 25.81
N HIS A 278 13.63 -64.76 25.10
CA HIS A 278 12.87 -65.97 24.75
C HIS A 278 13.70 -66.94 23.90
N ALA A 279 14.40 -66.46 22.87
CA ALA A 279 15.26 -67.29 22.02
C ALA A 279 16.43 -67.92 22.82
N SER A 280 17.02 -67.16 23.75
CA SER A 280 18.10 -67.64 24.62
C SER A 280 17.60 -68.75 25.57
N ASN A 281 16.39 -68.60 26.13
CA ASN A 281 15.79 -69.60 27.01
C ASN A 281 15.44 -70.91 26.28
N CYS A 282 14.95 -70.83 25.03
CA CYS A 282 14.66 -72.02 24.23
C CYS A 282 15.90 -72.80 23.79
N THR A 283 17.09 -72.19 23.79
CA THR A 283 18.35 -72.85 23.39
C THR A 283 18.99 -73.64 24.54
N LEU A 284 18.57 -73.39 25.79
CA LEU A 284 19.13 -74.01 27.00
C LEU A 284 18.33 -75.23 27.52
N VAL A 285 17.27 -75.65 26.81
CA VAL A 285 16.45 -76.84 27.11
C VAL A 285 16.74 -77.92 26.07
#